data_AF-A0A5J6N2A9-F1
#
_entry.id   AF-A0A5J6N2A9-F1
#
_cell.length_a   1.000
_cell.length_b   1.000
_cell.length_c   1.000
_cell.angle_alpha   90.00
_cell.angle_beta   90.00
_cell.angle_gamma   90.00
#
_symmetry.space_group_name_H-M   'P 1'
#
loop_
_entity.id
_entity.type
_entity.pdbx_description
1 polymer ?
#
loop_
_entity_poly.entity_id
_entity_poly.type
_entity_poly.pdbx_seq_one_letter_code
_entity_poly.pdbx_strand_id
1 'polypeptide(L)'
;MGTRLAGLLLLALLAACTTAGPAPVPPPAPPQSCPENLSAVKAKLVTPYDQLAGFIGPEELENTLTKPIDEMIAHGGGFEPSIASGEKYVQEYNTILADEGGTRAEYKAMGKDDAWIDLYLSSVRDGITINQSFVDAVRCKQALAQGQAPQS
;
A
#
# COMPACT_ATOMS: atom_id res chain seq x y z
N MET A 1 38.24 57.34 28.32
CA MET A 1 39.14 57.90 27.28
C MET A 1 39.17 56.90 26.14
N GLY A 2 38.91 57.20 24.88
CA GLY A 2 38.50 58.42 24.17
C GLY A 2 37.79 57.97 22.90
N THR A 3 36.90 58.82 22.41
CA THR A 3 36.04 58.62 21.24
C THR A 3 36.74 59.04 19.93
N ARG A 4 36.11 58.65 18.81
CA ARG A 4 36.09 59.31 17.47
C ARG A 4 37.12 58.80 16.45
N LEU A 5 36.83 58.64 15.15
CA LEU A 5 35.63 58.72 14.29
C LEU A 5 36.05 58.25 12.86
N ALA A 6 35.07 58.22 11.94
CA ALA A 6 35.15 58.11 10.48
C ALA A 6 35.18 56.66 9.96
N GLY A 7 34.13 56.10 9.36
CA GLY A 7 33.04 56.71 8.61
C GLY A 7 33.37 56.68 7.12
N LEU A 8 32.75 55.76 6.37
CA LEU A 8 32.34 55.97 5.00
C LEU A 8 31.34 54.89 4.58
N LEU A 9 30.17 55.39 4.19
CA LEU A 9 29.10 54.71 3.49
C LEU A 9 29.63 53.89 2.31
N LEU A 10 29.07 52.70 2.12
CA LEU A 10 28.79 52.18 0.79
C LEU A 10 27.44 51.44 0.86
N LEU A 11 26.41 52.13 0.36
CA LEU A 11 25.18 51.50 -0.09
C LEU A 11 25.54 50.49 -1.18
N ALA A 12 25.18 49.23 -0.97
CA ALA A 12 24.98 48.28 -2.07
C ALA A 12 23.64 47.58 -1.81
N LEU A 13 22.62 48.04 -2.54
CA LEU A 13 21.39 47.30 -2.77
C LEU A 13 21.77 45.94 -3.38
N LEU A 14 21.51 44.85 -2.65
CA LEU A 14 21.35 43.54 -3.25
C LEU A 14 19.94 43.07 -2.94
N ALA A 15 19.18 43.02 -4.03
CA ALA A 15 17.79 42.66 -4.12
C ALA A 15 17.47 41.43 -3.25
N ALA A 16 16.40 41.55 -2.48
CA ALA A 16 15.68 40.40 -1.97
C ALA A 16 15.23 39.57 -3.18
N CYS A 17 15.93 38.46 -3.45
CA CYS A 17 15.36 37.38 -4.23
C CYS A 17 14.21 36.78 -3.40
N THR A 18 13.03 37.37 -3.51
CA THR A 18 11.78 36.63 -3.36
C THR A 18 11.77 35.61 -4.49
N THR A 19 12.45 34.48 -4.25
CA THR A 19 12.24 33.26 -5.01
C THR A 19 10.79 32.89 -4.77
N ALA A 20 9.91 33.30 -5.69
CA ALA A 20 8.57 32.75 -5.77
C ALA A 20 8.76 31.24 -5.94
N GLY A 21 8.62 30.52 -4.82
CA GLY A 21 8.59 29.06 -4.85
C GLY A 21 7.53 28.63 -5.85
N PRO A 22 7.74 27.52 -6.57
CA PRO A 22 6.75 27.03 -7.52
C PRO A 22 5.39 27.00 -6.83
N ALA A 23 4.37 27.55 -7.51
CA ALA A 23 3.00 27.51 -7.02
C ALA A 23 2.67 26.06 -6.62
N PRO A 24 2.02 25.83 -5.46
CA PRO A 24 1.69 24.49 -5.03
C PRO A 24 0.92 23.80 -6.16
N VAL A 25 1.44 22.65 -6.60
CA VAL A 25 0.79 21.84 -7.62
C VAL A 25 -0.61 21.51 -7.10
N PRO A 26 -1.68 21.82 -7.87
CA PRO A 26 -3.03 21.49 -7.42
C PRO A 26 -3.11 19.99 -7.15
N PRO A 27 -3.81 19.56 -6.08
CA PRO A 27 -3.95 18.15 -5.79
C PRO A 27 -4.59 17.45 -7.00
N PRO A 28 -4.17 16.22 -7.32
CA PRO A 28 -4.75 15.47 -8.42
C PRO A 28 -6.26 15.34 -8.23
N ALA A 29 -7.00 15.39 -9.34
CA ALA A 29 -8.44 15.19 -9.31
C ALA A 29 -8.76 13.81 -8.70
N PRO A 30 -9.85 13.70 -7.92
CA PRO A 30 -10.26 12.42 -7.36
C PRO A 30 -10.49 11.38 -8.46
N PRO A 31 -10.23 10.09 -8.18
CA PRO A 31 -10.54 9.03 -9.14
C PRO A 31 -12.03 9.05 -9.50
N GLN A 32 -12.37 8.74 -10.76
CA GLN A 32 -13.78 8.72 -11.21
C GLN A 32 -14.53 7.47 -10.76
N SER A 33 -13.83 6.36 -10.55
CA SER A 33 -14.38 5.09 -10.07
C SER A 33 -13.31 4.29 -9.35
N CYS A 34 -13.70 3.54 -8.33
CA CYS A 34 -12.85 2.60 -7.61
C CYS A 34 -13.37 1.17 -7.78
N PRO A 35 -12.51 0.15 -7.66
CA PRO A 35 -12.94 -1.24 -7.69
C PRO A 35 -14.06 -1.52 -6.68
N GLU A 36 -15.08 -2.29 -7.08
CA GLU A 36 -16.14 -2.74 -6.18
C GLU A 36 -15.65 -3.88 -5.28
N ASN A 37 -14.83 -4.78 -5.81
CA ASN A 37 -14.19 -5.90 -5.14
C ASN A 37 -12.84 -6.22 -5.81
N LEU A 38 -12.22 -7.33 -5.43
CA LEU A 38 -10.91 -7.76 -5.89
C LEU A 38 -10.97 -8.81 -7.03
N SER A 39 -12.11 -9.02 -7.68
CA SER A 39 -12.27 -10.09 -8.69
C SER A 39 -11.25 -10.00 -9.83
N ALA A 40 -10.87 -8.77 -10.23
CA ALA A 40 -9.86 -8.54 -11.26
C ALA A 40 -8.44 -9.01 -10.85
N VAL A 41 -8.18 -9.20 -9.55
CA VAL A 41 -6.90 -9.70 -9.03
C VAL A 41 -6.65 -11.15 -9.45
N LYS A 42 -7.69 -11.93 -9.74
CA LYS A 42 -7.56 -13.34 -10.18
C LYS A 42 -6.62 -13.50 -11.38
N ALA A 43 -6.59 -12.52 -12.29
CA ALA A 43 -5.71 -12.54 -13.47
C ALA A 43 -4.22 -12.21 -13.16
N LYS A 44 -3.92 -11.75 -11.94
CA LYS A 44 -2.57 -11.37 -11.49
C LYS A 44 -1.93 -12.42 -10.58
N LEU A 45 -2.67 -13.45 -10.18
CA LEU A 45 -2.18 -14.51 -9.31
C LEU A 45 -1.16 -15.37 -10.05
N VAL A 46 -0.09 -15.76 -9.36
CA VAL A 46 0.97 -16.62 -9.88
C VAL A 46 0.63 -18.10 -9.69
N THR A 47 -0.15 -18.44 -8.65
CA THR A 47 -0.65 -19.81 -8.45
C THR A 47 -1.93 -20.02 -9.26
N PRO A 48 -2.08 -21.13 -10.00
CA PRO A 48 -3.35 -21.50 -10.62
C PRO A 48 -4.50 -21.48 -9.62
N TYR A 49 -5.63 -20.87 -10.00
CA TYR A 49 -6.73 -20.60 -9.06
C TYR A 49 -7.17 -21.84 -8.27
N ASP A 50 -7.36 -22.98 -8.94
CA ASP A 50 -7.84 -24.20 -8.31
C ASP A 50 -6.84 -24.76 -7.28
N GLN A 51 -5.53 -24.57 -7.50
CA GLN A 51 -4.49 -24.95 -6.54
C GLN A 51 -4.48 -24.02 -5.33
N LEU A 52 -4.61 -22.70 -5.57
CA LEU A 52 -4.69 -21.72 -4.50
C LEU A 52 -5.96 -21.91 -3.66
N ALA A 53 -7.10 -22.15 -4.30
CA ALA A 53 -8.38 -22.47 -3.66
C ALA A 53 -8.30 -23.77 -2.85
N GLY A 54 -7.64 -24.80 -3.38
CA GLY A 54 -7.39 -26.04 -2.65
C GLY A 54 -6.47 -25.86 -1.43
N PHE A 55 -5.61 -24.84 -1.44
CA PHE A 55 -4.69 -24.54 -0.35
C PHE A 55 -5.30 -23.63 0.73
N ILE A 56 -5.99 -22.56 0.33
CA ILE A 56 -6.57 -21.56 1.24
C ILE A 56 -7.95 -21.98 1.74
N GLY A 57 -8.72 -22.70 0.92
CA GLY A 57 -10.15 -22.89 1.07
C GLY A 57 -10.90 -22.19 -0.07
N PRO A 58 -11.76 -22.90 -0.84
CA PRO A 58 -12.41 -22.32 -2.02
C PRO A 58 -13.39 -21.22 -1.67
N GLU A 59 -14.14 -21.38 -0.57
CA GLU A 59 -15.08 -20.36 -0.10
C GLU A 59 -14.34 -19.14 0.43
N GLU A 60 -13.28 -19.34 1.21
CA GLU A 60 -12.45 -18.27 1.75
C GLU A 60 -11.83 -17.43 0.62
N LEU A 61 -11.20 -18.07 -0.37
CA LEU A 61 -10.58 -17.37 -1.48
C LEU A 61 -11.60 -16.61 -2.34
N GLU A 62 -12.73 -17.24 -2.68
CA GLU A 62 -13.78 -16.60 -3.46
C GLU A 62 -14.36 -15.39 -2.71
N ASN A 63 -14.61 -15.54 -1.41
CA ASN A 63 -15.16 -14.48 -0.58
C ASN A 63 -14.14 -13.33 -0.39
N THR A 64 -12.84 -13.63 -0.27
CA THR A 64 -11.79 -12.59 -0.29
C THR A 64 -11.78 -11.79 -1.59
N LEU A 65 -12.02 -12.43 -2.73
CA LEU A 65 -11.96 -11.75 -4.03
C LEU A 65 -13.26 -11.00 -4.38
N THR A 66 -14.41 -11.49 -3.92
CA THR A 66 -15.71 -10.98 -4.37
C THR A 66 -16.41 -10.08 -3.37
N LYS A 67 -16.02 -10.11 -2.08
CA LYS A 67 -16.60 -9.25 -1.05
C LYS A 67 -16.46 -7.76 -1.43
N PRO A 68 -17.52 -6.95 -1.28
CA PRO A 68 -17.45 -5.53 -1.56
C PRO A 68 -16.37 -4.82 -0.71
N ILE A 69 -15.55 -3.99 -1.32
CA ILE A 69 -14.50 -3.22 -0.63
C ILE A 69 -15.10 -2.35 0.47
N ASP A 70 -16.27 -1.75 0.24
CA ASP A 70 -16.93 -0.91 1.24
C ASP A 70 -17.33 -1.72 2.49
N GLU A 71 -17.74 -2.99 2.32
CA GLU A 71 -18.01 -3.91 3.43
C GLU A 71 -16.72 -4.30 4.16
N MET A 72 -15.64 -4.59 3.41
CA MET A 72 -14.34 -4.89 3.99
C MET A 72 -13.80 -3.72 4.81
N ILE A 73 -13.94 -2.49 4.32
CA ILE A 73 -13.56 -1.26 5.03
C ILE A 73 -14.38 -1.10 6.32
N ALA A 74 -15.69 -1.28 6.24
CA ALA A 74 -16.57 -1.18 7.40
C ALA A 74 -16.22 -2.22 8.47
N HIS A 75 -15.98 -3.47 8.07
CA HIS A 75 -15.55 -4.54 8.96
C HIS A 75 -14.16 -4.27 9.56
N GLY A 76 -13.25 -3.69 8.78
CA GLY A 76 -11.90 -3.33 9.19
C GLY A 76 -11.81 -2.11 10.13
N GLY A 77 -12.91 -1.37 10.35
CA GLY A 77 -12.93 -0.19 11.22
C GLY A 77 -12.64 1.13 10.50
N GLY A 78 -12.80 1.18 9.18
CA GLY A 78 -12.60 2.38 8.35
C GLY A 78 -11.34 2.33 7.49
N PHE A 79 -11.06 3.44 6.79
CA PHE A 79 -9.96 3.51 5.80
C PHE A 79 -8.59 3.22 6.41
N GLU A 80 -8.19 3.95 7.45
CA GLU A 80 -6.83 3.84 8.02
C GLU A 80 -6.54 2.46 8.62
N PRO A 81 -7.41 1.87 9.47
CA PRO A 81 -7.18 0.52 9.98
C PRO A 81 -7.12 -0.54 8.87
N SER A 82 -7.94 -0.39 7.82
CA SER A 82 -7.94 -1.31 6.67
C SER A 82 -6.64 -1.22 5.86
N ILE A 83 -6.13 0.00 5.61
CA ILE A 83 -4.85 0.22 4.96
C ILE A 83 -3.73 -0.39 5.80
N ALA A 84 -3.66 -0.06 7.10
CA ALA A 84 -2.63 -0.55 8.00
C ALA A 84 -2.63 -2.09 8.10
N SER A 85 -3.81 -2.71 8.14
CA SER A 85 -3.94 -4.18 8.15
C SER A 85 -3.43 -4.80 6.86
N GLY A 86 -3.78 -4.24 5.70
CA GLY A 86 -3.30 -4.74 4.41
C GLY A 86 -1.78 -4.61 4.27
N GLU A 87 -1.22 -3.45 4.65
CA GLU A 87 0.23 -3.21 4.65
C GLU A 87 0.99 -4.13 5.60
N LYS A 88 0.41 -4.42 6.78
CA LYS A 88 0.96 -5.41 7.72
C LYS A 88 1.13 -6.78 7.06
N TYR A 89 0.10 -7.29 6.40
CA TYR A 89 0.18 -8.58 5.70
C TYR A 89 1.17 -8.56 4.54
N VAL A 90 1.22 -7.48 3.77
CA VAL A 90 2.25 -7.30 2.73
C VAL A 90 3.66 -7.39 3.32
N GLN A 91 3.90 -6.75 4.47
CA GLN A 91 5.19 -6.80 5.15
C GLN A 91 5.51 -8.20 5.70
N GLU A 92 4.55 -8.86 6.35
CA GLU A 92 4.71 -10.22 6.88
C GLU A 92 5.07 -11.20 5.75
N TYR A 93 4.36 -11.15 4.63
CA TYR A 93 4.63 -12.02 3.49
C TYR A 93 5.96 -11.72 2.81
N ASN A 94 6.34 -10.44 2.67
CA ASN A 94 7.67 -10.09 2.19
C ASN A 94 8.78 -10.59 3.13
N THR A 95 8.53 -10.66 4.44
CA THR A 95 9.49 -11.19 5.41
C THR A 95 9.70 -12.70 5.20
N ILE A 96 8.61 -13.45 4.95
CA ILE A 96 8.70 -14.88 4.60
C ILE A 96 9.51 -15.08 3.31
N LEU A 97 9.25 -14.28 2.28
CA LEU A 97 9.96 -14.37 1.00
C LEU A 97 11.41 -13.87 1.07
N ALA A 98 11.75 -13.03 2.05
CA ALA A 98 13.14 -12.64 2.27
C ALA A 98 13.98 -13.79 2.86
N ASP A 99 13.34 -14.75 3.55
CA ASP A 99 13.96 -15.95 4.10
C ASP A 99 13.30 -17.24 3.57
N GLU A 100 13.24 -17.38 2.24
CA GLU A 100 12.72 -18.61 1.62
C GLU A 100 13.53 -19.85 2.03
N GLY A 101 14.84 -19.70 2.26
CA GLY A 101 15.72 -20.78 2.71
C GLY A 101 15.35 -21.30 4.10
N GLY A 102 15.19 -20.40 5.07
CA GLY A 102 14.75 -20.73 6.42
C GLY A 102 13.34 -21.32 6.43
N THR A 103 12.42 -20.73 5.67
CA THR A 103 11.05 -21.23 5.51
C THR A 103 11.04 -22.66 4.97
N ARG A 104 11.85 -22.95 3.94
CA ARG A 104 11.99 -24.31 3.41
C ARG A 104 12.55 -25.28 4.44
N ALA A 105 13.57 -24.88 5.20
CA ALA A 105 14.16 -25.72 6.24
C ALA A 105 13.15 -26.04 7.36
N GLU A 106 12.39 -25.04 7.81
CA GLU A 106 11.35 -25.19 8.83
C GLU A 106 10.27 -26.18 8.38
N TYR A 107 9.66 -25.97 7.21
CA TYR A 107 8.59 -26.85 6.76
C TYR A 107 9.09 -28.26 6.41
N LYS A 108 10.33 -28.43 5.95
CA LYS A 108 10.95 -29.75 5.82
C LYS A 108 11.10 -30.44 7.18
N ALA A 109 11.51 -29.73 8.22
CA ALA A 109 11.58 -30.27 9.58
C ALA A 109 10.18 -30.67 10.11
N MET A 110 9.12 -30.03 9.62
CA MET A 110 7.72 -30.40 9.90
C MET A 110 7.18 -31.54 9.01
N GLY A 111 8.02 -32.14 8.16
CA GLY A 111 7.64 -33.27 7.28
C GLY A 111 6.85 -32.86 6.03
N LYS A 112 6.90 -31.59 5.63
CA LYS A 112 6.35 -31.15 4.33
C LYS A 112 7.31 -31.49 3.20
N ASP A 113 6.76 -31.92 2.07
CA ASP A 113 7.53 -32.14 0.85
C ASP A 113 7.78 -30.83 0.09
N ASP A 114 8.69 -30.87 -0.89
CA ASP A 114 9.05 -29.68 -1.67
C ASP A 114 7.84 -29.11 -2.44
N ALA A 115 6.93 -29.96 -2.91
CA ALA A 115 5.75 -29.54 -3.65
C ALA A 115 4.79 -28.72 -2.78
N TRP A 116 4.55 -29.15 -1.54
CA TRP A 116 3.74 -28.40 -0.58
C TRP A 116 4.40 -27.07 -0.23
N ILE A 117 5.72 -27.05 -0.04
CA ILE A 117 6.45 -25.82 0.32
C ILE A 117 6.47 -24.83 -0.84
N ASP A 118 6.62 -25.30 -2.07
CA ASP A 118 6.55 -24.47 -3.27
C ASP A 118 5.16 -23.85 -3.45
N LEU A 119 4.11 -24.63 -3.19
CA LEU A 119 2.73 -24.14 -3.19
C LEU A 119 2.52 -23.08 -2.09
N TYR A 120 3.03 -23.32 -0.87
CA TYR A 120 2.97 -22.34 0.21
C TYR A 120 3.65 -21.03 -0.18
N LEU A 121 4.92 -21.06 -0.64
CA LEU A 121 5.65 -19.84 -1.02
C LEU A 121 4.98 -19.12 -2.20
N SER A 122 4.36 -19.85 -3.13
CA SER A 122 3.58 -19.25 -4.21
C SER A 122 2.30 -18.58 -3.69
N SER A 123 1.59 -19.22 -2.74
CA SER A 123 0.43 -18.63 -2.06
C SER A 123 0.79 -17.37 -1.26
N VAL A 124 2.00 -17.28 -0.71
CA VAL A 124 2.50 -16.07 -0.03
C VAL A 124 2.68 -14.91 -1.02
N ARG A 125 3.20 -15.18 -2.22
CA ARG A 125 3.29 -14.16 -3.31
C ARG A 125 1.91 -13.69 -3.77
N ASP A 126 0.96 -14.61 -3.87
CA ASP A 126 -0.44 -14.27 -4.15
C ASP A 126 -1.07 -13.45 -3.03
N GLY A 127 -0.77 -13.78 -1.77
CA GLY A 127 -1.17 -13.01 -0.60
C GLY A 127 -0.71 -11.55 -0.66
N ILE A 128 0.53 -11.28 -1.10
CA ILE A 128 1.02 -9.92 -1.35
C ILE A 128 0.18 -9.23 -2.41
N THR A 129 -0.07 -9.90 -3.54
CA THR A 129 -0.83 -9.35 -4.66
C THR A 129 -2.26 -8.98 -4.25
N ILE A 130 -2.93 -9.84 -3.48
CA ILE A 130 -4.28 -9.62 -2.96
C ILE A 130 -4.29 -8.45 -1.97
N ASN A 131 -3.41 -8.46 -0.98
CA ASN A 131 -3.39 -7.41 0.06
C ASN A 131 -2.97 -6.04 -0.49
N GLN A 132 -2.02 -5.98 -1.42
CA GLN A 132 -1.67 -4.73 -2.09
C GLN A 132 -2.84 -4.19 -2.91
N SER A 133 -3.55 -5.05 -3.65
CA SER A 133 -4.73 -4.65 -4.42
C SER A 133 -5.86 -4.16 -3.51
N PHE A 134 -6.02 -4.75 -2.31
CA PHE A 134 -6.93 -4.26 -1.29
C PHE A 134 -6.54 -2.87 -0.81
N VAL A 135 -5.28 -2.65 -0.40
CA VAL A 135 -4.78 -1.33 0.02
C VAL A 135 -5.01 -0.27 -1.06
N ASP A 136 -4.73 -0.59 -2.32
CA ASP A 136 -4.93 0.33 -3.44
C ASP A 136 -6.41 0.66 -3.65
N ALA A 137 -7.30 -0.33 -3.53
CA ALA A 137 -8.75 -0.12 -3.62
C ALA A 137 -9.27 0.76 -2.47
N VAL A 138 -8.81 0.53 -1.24
CA VAL A 138 -9.17 1.33 -0.06
C VAL A 138 -8.68 2.77 -0.22
N ARG A 139 -7.44 2.98 -0.66
CA ARG A 139 -6.88 4.32 -0.95
C ARG A 139 -7.66 5.05 -2.04
N CYS A 140 -8.08 4.34 -3.09
CA CYS A 140 -8.95 4.92 -4.11
C CYS A 140 -10.26 5.44 -3.51
N LYS A 141 -10.94 4.61 -2.69
CA LYS A 141 -12.20 4.97 -2.03
C LYS A 141 -12.03 6.13 -1.06
N GLN A 142 -10.92 6.17 -0.33
CA GLN A 142 -10.55 7.29 0.54
C GLN A 142 -10.39 8.60 -0.26
N ALA A 143 -9.65 8.57 -1.37
CA ALA A 143 -9.45 9.74 -2.23
C ALA A 143 -10.77 10.24 -2.84
N LEU A 144 -11.65 9.32 -3.25
CA LEU A 144 -12.99 9.67 -3.74
C LEU A 144 -13.82 10.37 -2.65
N ALA A 145 -13.83 9.83 -1.42
CA ALA A 145 -14.56 10.40 -0.30
C ALA A 145 -14.04 11.80 0.09
N GLN A 146 -12.72 12.01 0.08
CA GLN A 146 -12.09 13.31 0.35
C GLN A 146 -12.36 14.32 -0.78
N GLY A 147 -12.42 13.85 -2.02
CA GLY A 147 -12.75 14.67 -3.20
C GLY A 147 -14.21 15.10 -3.28
N GLN A 148 -15.11 14.39 -2.59
CA GLN A 148 -16.54 14.68 -2.50
C GLN A 148 -16.89 15.50 -1.26
N ALA A 149 -15.96 15.71 -0.32
CA ALA A 149 -16.19 16.58 0.83
C ALA A 149 -16.30 18.04 0.36
N PRO A 150 -17.36 18.78 0.72
CA PRO A 150 -17.49 20.18 0.36
C PRO A 150 -16.29 20.96 0.93
N GLN A 151 -15.57 21.66 0.05
CA GLN A 151 -14.59 22.67 0.47
C GLN A 151 -15.33 23.70 1.31
N SER A 152 -15.18 23.59 2.64
CA SER A 152 -15.84 24.44 3.63
C SER A 152 -14.92 25.58 4.00
#